data_AF-A0A8H2X0K2-F1
#
_entry.id   AF-A0A8H2X0K2-F1
#
_cell.length_a   1.000
_cell.length_b   1.000
_cell.length_c   1.000
_cell.angle_alpha   90.00
_cell.angle_beta   90.00
_cell.angle_gamma   90.00
#
_symmetry.space_group_name_H-M   'P 1'
#
loop_
_entity.id
_entity.type
_entity.pdbx_description
1 polymer ?
#
loop_
_entity_poly.entity_id
_entity_poly.type
_entity_poly.pdbx_seq_one_letter_code
_entity_poly.pdbx_strand_id
1 'polypeptide(L)'
;MALLRAPEPLRFWLRMTKDSDVEVLRQTVCLRCPLSQTRIRDPCRFLGCDHFQCFDVTSFLLSGWMTQTPPILRCPVCNRDTSGEALVIDLYFENILKRAPATVDQVYLQTNGKWTIKDRASNRGPNNGAVHLGPEVIHLDSRTSLDETVVGVS
;
A
#
# COMPACT_ATOMS: atom_id res chain seq x y z
N MET A 1 4.78 20.34 -3.60
CA MET A 1 4.57 19.01 -3.02
C MET A 1 4.36 18.04 -4.18
N ALA A 2 5.41 17.35 -4.63
CA ALA A 2 5.32 16.46 -5.77
C ALA A 2 4.84 15.08 -5.30
N LEU A 3 3.68 14.64 -5.79
CA LEU A 3 3.23 13.26 -5.64
C LEU A 3 4.04 12.41 -6.62
N LEU A 4 5.17 11.87 -6.16
CA LEU A 4 5.92 10.91 -6.95
C LEU A 4 5.15 9.58 -6.93
N ARG A 5 4.92 9.01 -8.11
CA ARG A 5 4.51 7.61 -8.26
C ARG A 5 5.77 6.78 -8.14
N ALA A 6 5.90 5.98 -7.09
CA ALA A 6 7.08 5.13 -6.90
C ALA A 6 6.84 3.77 -7.58
N PRO A 7 7.57 3.40 -8.65
CA PRO A 7 7.65 2.03 -9.11
C PRO A 7 8.75 1.29 -8.32
N GLU A 8 8.55 -0.02 -8.14
CA GLU A 8 9.33 -1.00 -7.37
C GLU A 8 8.99 -1.17 -5.88
N PRO A 9 8.94 -2.43 -5.37
CA PRO A 9 8.63 -2.76 -3.98
C PRO A 9 9.76 -2.31 -3.05
N LEU A 10 9.72 -1.01 -2.76
CA LEU A 10 10.10 -0.29 -1.55
C LEU A 10 11.25 -0.92 -0.75
N ARG A 11 12.39 -0.22 -0.72
CA ARG A 11 13.59 -0.35 0.15
C ARG A 11 13.37 -1.01 1.52
N PHE A 12 12.18 -0.84 2.09
CA PHE A 12 11.68 -1.54 3.27
C PHE A 12 11.77 -3.08 3.16
N TRP A 13 11.27 -3.71 2.08
CA TRP A 13 11.37 -5.17 1.90
C TRP A 13 12.83 -5.63 1.90
N LEU A 14 13.71 -4.88 1.21
CA LEU A 14 15.15 -5.14 1.17
C LEU A 14 15.84 -4.98 2.53
N ARG A 15 15.31 -4.14 3.42
CA ARG A 15 15.78 -3.98 4.80
C ARG A 15 15.34 -5.18 5.65
N MET A 16 14.06 -5.54 5.56
CA MET A 16 13.50 -6.68 6.32
C MET A 16 14.12 -8.02 5.94
N THR A 17 14.56 -8.21 4.69
CA THR A 17 15.23 -9.45 4.28
C THR A 17 16.74 -9.46 4.53
N LYS A 18 17.35 -8.32 4.87
CA LYS A 18 18.80 -8.21 5.13
C LYS A 18 19.20 -8.34 6.59
N ASP A 19 18.31 -8.05 7.53
CA ASP A 19 18.67 -7.78 8.94
C ASP A 19 18.12 -8.80 9.95
N SER A 20 17.41 -9.85 9.50
CA SER A 20 16.81 -10.83 10.41
C SER A 20 16.95 -12.27 9.93
N ASP A 21 17.72 -13.07 10.68
CA ASP A 21 17.63 -14.55 10.72
C ASP A 21 16.27 -15.04 11.26
N VAL A 22 15.40 -14.11 11.65
CA VAL A 22 14.00 -14.34 11.99
C VAL A 22 13.16 -14.13 10.74
N GLU A 23 12.57 -15.19 10.22
CA GLU A 23 11.52 -15.09 9.21
C GLU A 23 10.32 -14.34 9.83
N VAL A 24 10.16 -13.04 9.55
CA VAL A 24 8.89 -12.35 9.74
C VAL A 24 7.92 -12.94 8.71
N LEU A 25 7.33 -14.09 9.05
CA LEU A 25 6.56 -14.90 8.12
C LEU A 25 5.39 -14.10 7.54
N ARG A 26 4.77 -13.20 8.32
CA ARG A 26 3.61 -12.40 7.91
C ARG A 26 3.54 -11.05 8.63
N GLN A 27 3.38 -9.95 7.88
CA GLN A 27 3.00 -8.65 8.42
C GLN A 27 1.52 -8.37 8.17
N THR A 28 0.77 -8.01 9.20
CA THR A 28 -0.64 -7.59 9.04
C THR A 28 -0.73 -6.11 8.67
N VAL A 29 -1.54 -5.80 7.67
CA VAL A 29 -1.79 -4.42 7.20
C VAL A 29 -3.29 -4.16 7.10
N CYS A 30 -3.74 -3.01 7.58
CA CYS A 30 -5.13 -2.59 7.54
C CYS A 30 -5.41 -1.80 6.26
N LEU A 31 -6.49 -2.10 5.55
CA LEU A 31 -6.93 -1.40 4.34
C LEU A 31 -7.79 -0.16 4.66
N ARG A 32 -8.03 0.12 5.95
CA ARG A 32 -8.67 1.35 6.42
C ARG A 32 -7.62 2.39 6.79
N CYS A 33 -7.96 3.64 6.49
CA CYS A 33 -7.13 4.79 6.81
C CYS A 33 -7.12 4.98 8.34
N PRO A 34 -5.95 5.17 8.97
CA PRO A 34 -5.86 5.40 10.41
C PRO A 34 -6.52 6.73 10.84
N LEU A 35 -6.66 7.70 9.92
CA LEU A 35 -7.26 8.99 10.20
C LEU A 35 -8.79 8.96 10.10
N SER A 36 -9.33 8.50 8.96
CA SER A 36 -10.77 8.54 8.71
C SER A 36 -11.50 7.28 9.17
N GLN A 37 -10.78 6.20 9.48
CA GLN A 37 -11.33 4.86 9.73
C GLN A 37 -12.17 4.31 8.56
N THR A 38 -12.09 4.92 7.37
CA THR A 38 -12.74 4.44 6.14
C THR A 38 -11.75 3.68 5.28
N ARG A 39 -12.23 2.87 4.33
CA ARG A 39 -11.36 2.20 3.36
C ARG A 39 -10.55 3.25 2.57
N ILE A 40 -9.24 3.04 2.49
CA ILE A 40 -8.33 3.93 1.78
C ILE A 40 -8.72 3.96 0.30
N ARG A 41 -8.79 5.16 -0.28
CA ARG A 41 -9.00 5.35 -1.73
C ARG A 41 -7.69 5.67 -2.42
N ASP A 42 -6.97 6.64 -1.88
CA ASP A 42 -5.68 7.10 -2.40
C ASP A 42 -4.57 6.75 -1.40
N PRO A 43 -3.96 5.55 -1.49
CA PRO A 43 -2.97 5.11 -0.51
C PRO A 43 -1.68 5.91 -0.66
N CYS A 44 -1.28 6.58 0.41
CA CYS A 44 -0.04 7.31 0.47
C CYS A 44 0.75 7.06 1.76
N ARG A 45 2.04 7.40 1.67
CA ARG A 45 3.02 7.38 2.76
C ARG A 45 4.11 8.39 2.45
N PHE A 46 4.90 8.78 3.45
CA PHE A 46 6.12 9.54 3.21
C PHE A 46 7.27 8.61 2.83
N LEU A 47 8.17 9.06 1.94
CA LEU A 47 9.32 8.25 1.49
C LEU A 47 10.22 7.78 2.63
N GLY A 48 10.48 8.64 3.62
CA GLY A 48 11.28 8.29 4.79
C GLY A 48 10.61 7.34 5.80
N CYS A 49 9.34 6.98 5.64
CA CYS A 49 8.64 6.12 6.61
C CYS A 49 9.08 4.65 6.53
N ASP A 50 9.25 4.03 7.70
CA ASP A 50 9.64 2.61 7.87
C ASP A 50 8.46 1.74 8.31
N HIS A 51 7.33 1.85 7.60
CA HIS A 51 6.11 1.05 7.82
C HIS A 51 5.40 0.78 6.50
N PHE A 52 4.58 -0.29 6.43
CA PHE A 52 3.73 -0.58 5.28
C PHE A 52 2.36 0.07 5.30
N GLN A 53 1.85 0.40 6.49
CA GLN A 53 0.51 0.95 6.62
C GLN A 53 0.44 2.28 5.88
N CYS A 54 -0.42 2.36 4.86
CA CYS A 54 -0.73 3.61 4.17
C CYS A 54 -1.83 4.37 4.91
N PHE A 55 -1.94 5.65 4.60
CA PHE A 55 -3.08 6.48 4.93
C PHE A 55 -3.67 7.09 3.66
N ASP A 56 -4.90 7.58 3.74
CA ASP A 56 -5.59 8.18 2.61
C ASP A 56 -5.16 9.64 2.42
N VAL A 57 -4.75 10.01 1.20
CA VAL A 57 -4.28 11.37 0.87
C VAL A 57 -5.28 12.41 1.30
N THR A 58 -6.55 12.27 0.90
CA THR A 58 -7.59 13.25 1.18
C THR A 58 -7.80 13.42 2.69
N SER A 59 -7.83 12.30 3.42
CA SER A 59 -7.98 12.32 4.87
C SER A 59 -6.82 13.02 5.57
N PHE A 60 -5.59 12.80 5.12
CA PHE A 60 -4.42 13.53 5.62
C PHE A 60 -4.52 15.02 5.30
N LEU A 61 -4.88 15.36 4.06
CA LEU A 61 -5.00 16.75 3.64
C LEU A 61 -6.01 17.55 4.48
N LEU A 62 -7.14 16.93 4.79
CA LEU A 62 -8.20 17.52 5.59
C LEU A 62 -7.93 17.55 7.09
N SER A 63 -6.96 16.78 7.61
CA SER A 63 -6.67 16.73 9.05
C SER A 63 -5.93 17.96 9.60
N GLY A 64 -5.86 19.05 8.83
CA GLY A 64 -5.34 20.34 9.30
C GLY A 64 -3.83 20.53 9.20
N TRP A 65 -3.09 19.68 8.46
CA TRP A 65 -1.65 19.95 8.24
C TRP A 65 -1.42 21.29 7.52
N MET A 66 -2.33 21.67 6.61
CA MET A 66 -2.23 22.93 5.84
C MET A 66 -2.45 24.17 6.69
N THR A 67 -3.04 24.04 7.88
CA THR A 67 -3.38 25.18 8.75
C THR A 67 -2.34 25.41 9.85
N GLN A 68 -1.25 24.63 9.89
CA GLN A 68 -0.20 24.77 10.89
C GLN A 68 0.88 25.78 10.46
N THR A 69 1.32 26.62 11.41
CA THR A 69 2.40 27.61 11.22
C THR A 69 3.42 27.48 12.36
N PRO A 70 4.66 27.03 12.11
CA PRO A 70 5.16 26.52 10.83
C PRO A 70 4.50 25.18 10.45
N PRO A 71 4.43 24.84 9.15
CA PRO A 71 3.87 23.56 8.72
C PRO A 71 4.81 22.43 9.13
N ILE A 72 4.46 21.73 10.21
CA ILE A 72 5.13 20.49 10.61
C ILE A 72 4.31 19.34 10.03
N LEU A 73 4.92 18.62 9.07
CA LEU A 73 4.34 17.38 8.58
C LEU A 73 4.72 16.26 9.52
N ARG A 74 3.72 15.58 10.05
CA ARG A 74 3.91 14.42 10.92
C ARG A 74 3.16 13.24 10.35
N CYS A 75 3.84 12.11 10.23
CA CYS A 75 3.21 10.90 9.71
C CYS A 75 2.13 10.41 10.69
N PRO A 76 0.87 10.21 10.24
CA PRO A 76 -0.22 9.77 11.12
C PRO A 76 -0.09 8.29 11.54
N VAL A 77 0.86 7.54 10.99
CA VAL A 77 1.08 6.13 11.30
C VAL A 77 2.21 5.96 12.33
N CYS A 78 3.37 6.59 12.09
CA CYS A 78 4.56 6.39 12.92
C CYS A 78 4.96 7.62 13.74
N ASN A 79 4.18 8.71 13.67
CA ASN A 79 4.40 9.97 14.39
C ASN A 79 5.77 10.64 14.14
N ARG A 80 6.50 10.21 13.10
CA ARG A 80 7.77 10.81 12.69
C ARG A 80 7.52 12.17 12.04
N ASP A 81 8.41 13.11 12.33
CA ASP A 81 8.47 14.39 11.62
C ASP A 81 9.01 14.14 10.20
N THR A 82 8.23 14.52 9.19
CA THR A 82 8.49 14.27 7.77
C THR A 82 8.65 15.56 6.99
N SER A 83 9.04 16.64 7.68
CA SER A 83 9.37 17.92 7.06
C SER A 83 10.52 17.75 6.06
N GLY A 84 10.25 18.02 4.78
CA GLY A 84 11.21 17.82 3.68
C GLY A 84 11.11 16.47 2.97
N GLU A 85 10.35 15.52 3.50
CA GLU A 85 10.07 14.24 2.83
C GLU A 85 8.94 14.38 1.82
N ALA A 86 9.02 13.65 0.71
CA ALA A 86 7.94 13.59 -0.26
C ALA A 86 6.80 12.67 0.24
N LEU A 87 5.56 13.15 0.12
CA LEU A 87 4.37 12.31 0.18
C LEU A 87 4.18 11.63 -1.17
N VAL A 88 4.07 10.30 -1.18
CA VAL A 88 4.00 9.50 -2.41
C VAL A 88 2.81 8.56 -2.41
N ILE A 89 2.31 8.24 -3.60
CA ILE A 89 1.28 7.21 -3.80
C ILE A 89 1.96 5.83 -3.79
N ASP A 90 1.47 4.93 -2.94
CA ASP A 90 1.97 3.56 -2.83
C ASP A 90 1.24 2.66 -3.82
N LEU A 91 1.88 2.37 -4.96
CA LEU A 91 1.28 1.56 -6.03
C LEU A 91 1.09 0.10 -5.63
N TYR A 92 1.90 -0.42 -4.70
CA TYR A 92 1.73 -1.78 -4.19
C TYR A 92 0.46 -1.87 -3.34
N PHE A 93 0.27 -0.92 -2.42
CA PHE A 93 -0.93 -0.81 -1.61
C PHE A 93 -2.18 -0.54 -2.47
N GLU A 94 -2.07 0.30 -3.50
CA GLU A 94 -3.14 0.54 -4.47
C GLU A 94 -3.57 -0.75 -5.17
N ASN A 95 -2.60 -1.58 -5.58
CA ASN A 95 -2.88 -2.88 -6.18
C ASN A 95 -3.60 -3.82 -5.19
N ILE A 96 -3.18 -3.86 -3.93
CA ILE A 96 -3.89 -4.60 -2.87
C ILE A 96 -5.34 -4.12 -2.75
N LEU A 97 -5.56 -2.81 -2.67
CA LEU A 97 -6.90 -2.23 -2.54
C LEU A 97 -7.83 -2.61 -3.70
N LYS A 98 -7.29 -2.63 -4.94
CA LYS A 98 -8.01 -3.01 -6.16
C LYS A 98 -8.38 -4.51 -6.19
N ARG A 99 -7.54 -5.39 -5.64
CA ARG A 99 -7.72 -6.84 -5.69
C ARG A 99 -8.43 -7.43 -4.47
N ALA A 100 -8.28 -6.81 -3.29
CA ALA A 100 -8.92 -7.28 -2.07
C ALA A 100 -10.43 -7.00 -2.10
N PRO A 101 -11.29 -7.94 -1.68
CA PRO A 101 -12.73 -7.71 -1.58
C PRO A 101 -13.06 -6.48 -0.74
N ALA A 102 -14.12 -5.77 -1.09
CA ALA A 102 -14.56 -4.57 -0.37
C ALA A 102 -14.91 -4.84 1.11
N THR A 103 -15.27 -6.09 1.44
CA THR A 103 -15.60 -6.55 2.80
C THR A 103 -14.38 -6.90 3.66
N VAL A 104 -13.18 -6.90 3.08
CA VAL A 104 -11.93 -7.22 3.79
C VAL A 104 -11.24 -5.94 4.22
N ASP A 105 -10.98 -5.79 5.53
CA ASP A 105 -10.27 -4.65 6.09
C ASP A 105 -8.79 -4.92 6.37
N GLN A 106 -8.32 -6.17 6.28
CA GLN A 106 -6.95 -6.53 6.64
C GLN A 106 -6.38 -7.61 5.72
N VAL A 107 -5.09 -7.50 5.43
CA VAL A 107 -4.32 -8.47 4.64
C VAL A 107 -3.05 -8.88 5.39
N TYR A 108 -2.47 -10.01 4.99
CA TYR A 108 -1.22 -10.56 5.52
C TYR A 108 -0.16 -10.54 4.42
N LEU A 109 0.83 -9.65 4.54
CA LEU A 109 1.96 -9.54 3.63
C LEU A 109 3.04 -10.57 3.97
N GLN A 110 3.67 -11.16 2.96
CA GLN A 110 4.75 -12.14 3.07
C GLN A 110 6.06 -11.57 2.52
N THR A 111 7.22 -12.03 3.03
CA THR A 111 8.59 -11.60 2.62
C THR A 111 8.88 -11.60 1.13
N ASN A 112 8.15 -12.41 0.35
CA ASN A 112 8.23 -12.47 -1.11
C ASN A 112 7.35 -11.43 -1.84
N GLY A 113 6.72 -10.50 -1.12
CA GLY A 113 5.80 -9.51 -1.66
C GLY A 113 4.38 -10.01 -1.94
N LYS A 114 4.07 -11.30 -1.73
CA LYS A 114 2.71 -11.83 -1.82
C LYS A 114 1.89 -11.42 -0.60
N TRP A 115 0.57 -11.43 -0.75
CA TRP A 115 -0.34 -11.17 0.35
C TRP A 115 -1.53 -12.12 0.32
N THR A 116 -2.12 -12.37 1.50
CA THR A 116 -3.32 -13.22 1.66
C THR A 116 -4.37 -12.52 2.51
N ILE A 117 -5.62 -12.98 2.44
CA ILE A 117 -6.68 -12.64 3.38
C ILE A 117 -6.84 -13.79 4.39
N LYS A 118 -7.42 -13.53 5.56
CA LYS A 118 -7.80 -14.61 6.48
C LYS A 118 -8.90 -15.43 5.80
N ASP A 119 -8.65 -16.73 5.62
CA ASP A 119 -9.74 -17.63 5.28
C ASP A 119 -10.76 -17.59 6.42
N ARG A 120 -12.03 -17.36 6.09
CA ARG A 120 -13.12 -17.67 7.02
C ARG A 120 -13.00 -19.16 7.31
N ALA A 121 -12.61 -19.52 8.53
CA ALA A 121 -12.46 -20.90 8.98
C ALA A 121 -13.55 -21.78 8.35
N SER A 122 -13.15 -22.64 7.41
CA SER A 122 -14.04 -23.58 6.78
C SER A 122 -14.34 -24.68 7.78
N ASN A 123 -15.46 -24.57 8.49
CA ASN A 123 -16.18 -25.77 8.92
C ASN A 123 -16.92 -26.35 7.71
N ARG A 124 -16.17 -26.84 6.71
CA ARG A 124 -16.74 -27.58 5.57
C ARG A 124 -15.87 -28.80 5.30
N GLY A 125 -16.47 -29.97 5.48
CA GLY A 125 -15.90 -31.27 5.14
C GLY A 125 -15.55 -31.39 3.65
N PRO A 126 -14.93 -32.51 3.26
CA PRO A 126 -14.29 -32.64 1.96
C PRO A 126 -15.36 -32.81 0.89
N ASN A 127 -15.51 -31.83 0.00
CA ASN A 127 -16.02 -32.08 -1.34
C ASN A 127 -15.48 -31.06 -2.34
N ASN A 128 -14.98 -31.63 -3.44
CA ASN A 128 -14.21 -31.04 -4.52
C ASN A 128 -14.75 -29.72 -5.08
N GLY A 129 -13.84 -28.73 -5.16
CA GLY A 129 -14.07 -27.44 -5.79
C GLY A 129 -12.97 -26.45 -5.44
N ALA A 130 -11.71 -26.83 -5.65
CA ALA A 130 -10.58 -25.93 -5.42
C ALA A 130 -10.61 -24.80 -6.46
N VAL A 131 -11.19 -23.66 -6.08
CA VAL A 131 -11.00 -22.43 -6.84
C VAL A 131 -9.56 -21.99 -6.56
N HIS A 132 -8.65 -22.32 -7.48
CA HIS A 132 -7.31 -21.76 -7.50
C HIS A 132 -7.39 -20.26 -7.79
N LEU A 133 -7.58 -19.44 -6.76
CA LEU A 133 -7.34 -17.99 -6.81
C LEU A 133 -5.89 -17.70 -6.41
N GLY A 134 -4.96 -18.25 -7.18
CA GLY A 134 -3.57 -17.79 -7.15
C GLY A 134 -3.43 -16.53 -8.00
N PRO A 135 -2.61 -15.54 -7.62
CA PRO A 135 -2.33 -14.40 -8.48
C PRO A 135 -1.60 -14.87 -9.74
N GLU A 136 -2.13 -14.52 -10.90
CA GLU A 136 -1.39 -14.56 -12.17
C GLU A 136 -0.15 -13.67 -12.03
N VAL A 137 1.04 -14.27 -12.19
CA VAL A 137 2.32 -13.58 -12.21
C VAL A 137 2.43 -12.91 -13.57
N ILE A 138 2.17 -11.61 -13.62
CA ILE A 138 2.41 -10.82 -14.84
C ILE A 138 3.91 -10.50 -14.86
N HIS A 139 4.64 -11.13 -15.78
CA HIS A 139 5.99 -10.69 -16.12
C HIS A 139 5.90 -9.28 -16.69
N LEU A 140 6.52 -8.30 -16.03
CA LEU A 140 6.65 -6.96 -16.57
C LEU A 140 7.71 -7.02 -17.68
N ASP A 141 7.30 -7.40 -18.88
CA ASP A 141 8.16 -7.35 -20.05
C ASP A 141 8.59 -5.90 -20.27
N SER A 142 9.89 -5.68 -20.44
CA SER A 142 10.54 -4.36 -20.54
C SER A 142 10.22 -3.61 -21.84
N ARG A 143 9.03 -3.80 -22.41
CA ARG A 143 8.59 -3.20 -23.67
C ARG A 143 7.12 -2.76 -23.59
N THR A 144 6.83 -1.75 -22.79
CA THR A 144 5.77 -0.79 -23.16
C THR A 144 6.46 0.51 -23.51
N SER A 145 6.73 0.66 -24.80
CA SER A 145 7.26 1.87 -25.41
C SER A 145 6.32 3.04 -25.11
N LEU A 146 6.95 4.21 -24.96
CA LEU A 146 6.37 5.53 -25.16
C LEU A 146 5.33 5.49 -26.30
N ASP A 147 4.09 5.88 -26.00
CA ASP A 147 3.23 6.50 -27.00
C ASP A 147 2.53 7.68 -26.34
N GLU A 148 2.85 8.86 -26.88
CA GLU A 148 2.22 10.13 -26.61
C GLU A 148 0.83 10.11 -27.23
N THR A 149 -0.22 10.41 -26.45
CA THR A 149 -1.46 10.87 -27.11
C THR A 149 -2.00 12.08 -26.39
N VAL A 150 -1.63 13.22 -26.96
CA VAL A 150 -2.26 14.52 -26.81
C VAL A 150 -3.75 14.38 -27.12
N VAL A 151 -4.61 14.65 -26.14
CA VAL A 151 -6.01 15.00 -26.41
C VAL A 151 -6.14 16.50 -26.30
N GLY A 152 -5.99 17.15 -27.45
CA GLY A 152 -6.47 18.49 -27.68
C GLY A 152 -8.00 18.47 -27.68
N VAL A 153 -8.59 19.49 -27.05
CA VAL A 153 -10.03 19.77 -27.17
C VAL A 153 -10.13 21.12 -27.86
N SER A 154 -10.62 21.11 -29.10
CA SER A 154 -11.26 22.26 -29.75
C SER A 154 -12.75 22.19 -29.48
#